data_AF-A0AAU1YR06-F1
#
_entry.id   AF-A0AAU1YR06-F1
#
_cell.length_a   1.000
_cell.length_b   1.000
_cell.length_c   1.000
_cell.angle_alpha   90.00
_cell.angle_beta   90.00
_cell.angle_gamma   90.00
#
_symmetry.space_group_name_H-M   'P 1'
#
loop_
_entity.id
_entity.type
_entity.pdbx_description
1 polymer ?
#
loop_
_entity_poly.entity_id
_entity_poly.type
_entity_poly.pdbx_seq_one_letter_code
_entity_poly.pdbx_strand_id
1 'polypeptide(L)' 'MYVEGVGVTAVREWVIRNARGKKFVYESAAEAFGELDEYGPGAEVLTRRVYRAMFRTKPIEDWQVVEAP' A
#
# COMPACT_ATOMS: atom_id res chain seq x y z
N MET A 1 -11.42 -23.01 4.44
CA MET A 1 -12.33 -23.40 3.35
C MET A 1 -12.14 -22.62 2.04
N TYR A 2 -11.05 -21.84 1.83
CA TYR A 2 -10.95 -21.03 0.59
C TYR A 2 -10.31 -21.89 -0.50
N VAL A 3 -11.11 -22.17 -1.53
CA VAL A 3 -10.76 -22.95 -2.72
C VAL A 3 -9.63 -22.24 -3.46
N GLU A 4 -8.49 -22.93 -3.60
CA GLU A 4 -7.45 -22.60 -4.57
C GLU A 4 -8.03 -22.79 -5.97
N GLY A 5 -8.46 -21.69 -6.58
CA GLY A 5 -9.05 -21.69 -7.91
C GLY A 5 -9.16 -20.27 -8.42
N VAL A 6 -8.21 -19.88 -9.26
CA VAL A 6 -8.11 -18.60 -9.98
C VAL A 6 -7.68 -17.40 -9.12
N GLY A 7 -6.37 -17.28 -8.89
CA GLY A 7 -5.62 -16.02 -8.97
C GLY A 7 -6.07 -14.85 -8.09
N VAL A 8 -6.61 -15.10 -6.89
CA VAL A 8 -6.89 -14.05 -5.90
C VAL A 8 -5.90 -14.18 -4.74
N THR A 9 -4.91 -13.30 -4.68
CA THR A 9 -3.94 -13.25 -3.58
C THR A 9 -4.23 -12.04 -2.70
N ALA A 10 -4.26 -12.26 -1.38
CA ALA A 10 -4.25 -11.16 -0.42
C ALA A 10 -2.84 -10.57 -0.37
N VAL A 11 -2.70 -9.32 -0.81
CA VAL A 11 -1.43 -8.61 -0.86
C VAL A 11 -1.52 -7.30 -0.07
N ARG A 12 -0.39 -6.78 0.38
CA ARG A 12 -0.31 -5.43 0.93
C ARG A 12 0.08 -4.45 -0.17
N GLU A 13 -0.69 -3.37 -0.28
CA GLU A 13 -0.29 -2.19 -1.03
C GLU A 13 0.38 -1.20 -0.08
N TRP A 14 1.42 -0.56 -0.57
CA TRP A 14 2.15 0.50 0.12
C TRP A 14 2.03 1.79 -0.68
N VAL A 15 1.80 2.90 0.00
CA VAL A 15 1.78 4.21 -0.63
C VAL A 15 2.48 5.25 0.24
N ILE A 16 3.07 6.26 -0.39
CA ILE A 16 3.40 7.51 0.30
C ILE A 16 2.29 8.51 -0.02
N ARG A 17 1.73 9.16 1.00
CA ARG A 17 0.90 10.35 0.86
C ARG A 17 1.72 11.56 1.23
N ASN A 18 1.96 12.46 0.28
CA ASN A 18 2.65 13.71 0.58
C ASN A 18 1.73 14.71 1.32
N ALA A 19 2.30 15.81 1.82
CA ALA A 19 1.56 16.88 2.50
C ALA A 19 0.45 17.53 1.64
N ARG A 20 0.50 17.36 0.30
CA ARG A 20 -0.53 17.82 -0.64
C ARG A 20 -1.66 16.80 -0.87
N GLY A 21 -1.61 15.66 -0.18
CA GLY A 21 -2.59 14.57 -0.29
C GLY A 21 -2.40 13.65 -1.51
N LYS A 22 -1.34 13.85 -2.31
CA LYS A 22 -1.05 13.00 -3.48
C LYS A 22 -0.45 11.67 -3.01
N LYS A 23 -0.98 10.57 -3.54
CA LYS A 23 -0.56 9.20 -3.23
C LYS A 23 0.34 8.64 -4.34
N PHE A 24 1.41 7.97 -3.93
CA PHE A 24 2.39 7.31 -4.79
C PHE A 24 2.47 5.84 -4.38
N VAL A 25 2.34 4.91 -5.33
CA VAL A 25 2.24 3.47 -5.05
C VAL A 25 3.61 2.83 -5.10
N TYR A 26 3.87 1.95 -4.13
CA TYR A 26 5.11 1.23 -3.93
C TYR A 26 4.85 -0.27 -3.82
N GLU A 27 5.82 -1.08 -4.23
CA GLU A 27 5.74 -2.54 -4.17
C GLU A 27 6.02 -3.07 -2.76
N SER A 28 6.79 -2.32 -1.96
CA SER A 28 7.21 -2.73 -0.62
C SER A 28 7.25 -1.58 0.39
N ALA A 29 7.25 -1.94 1.68
CA ALA A 29 7.46 -0.99 2.77
C ALA A 29 8.84 -0.33 2.68
N ALA A 30 9.87 -1.13 2.36
CA ALA A 30 11.26 -0.67 2.33
C ALA A 30 11.46 0.44 1.30
N GLU A 31 10.87 0.30 0.10
CA GLU A 31 10.90 1.35 -0.91
C GLU A 31 10.12 2.60 -0.46
N ALA A 32 8.91 2.41 0.07
CA ALA A 32 8.09 3.54 0.54
C ALA A 32 8.76 4.34 1.68
N PHE A 33 9.44 3.67 2.62
CA PHE A 33 10.19 4.35 3.66
C PHE A 33 11.51 4.93 3.15
N GLY A 34 12.17 4.26 2.21
CA GLY A 34 13.42 4.73 1.61
C GLY A 34 13.26 6.03 0.82
N GLU A 35 12.11 6.21 0.16
CA GLU A 35 11.79 7.42 -0.61
C GLU A 35 11.00 8.46 0.19
N LEU A 36 10.58 8.17 1.43
CA LEU A 36 9.71 9.06 2.22
C LEU A 36 10.29 10.47 2.36
N ASP A 37 11.60 10.59 2.56
CA ASP A 37 12.30 11.86 2.72
C ASP A 37 12.22 12.74 1.46
N GLU A 38 12.18 12.14 0.27
CA GLU A 38 12.06 12.87 -1.01
C GLU A 38 10.73 13.62 -1.15
N TYR A 39 9.69 13.18 -0.43
CA TYR A 39 8.37 13.82 -0.42
C TYR A 39 8.25 14.97 0.59
N GLY A 40 9.28 15.19 1.39
CA GLY A 40 9.39 16.29 2.34
C GLY A 40 8.58 16.12 3.63
N PRO A 41 8.67 17.11 4.54
CA PRO A 41 8.02 17.04 5.84
C PRO A 41 6.49 16.98 5.71
N GLY A 42 5.87 16.08 6.49
CA GLY A 42 4.43 15.81 6.43
C GLY A 42 4.02 14.77 5.39
N ALA A 43 4.98 14.11 4.75
CA ALA A 43 4.71 12.87 4.03
C ALA A 43 4.52 11.70 5.00
N GLU A 44 3.60 10.80 4.68
CA GLU A 44 3.24 9.65 5.50
C GLU A 44 3.22 8.38 4.63
N VAL A 45 3.73 7.27 5.16
CA VAL A 45 3.56 5.96 4.55
C VAL A 45 2.23 5.37 4.99
N LEU A 46 1.43 4.88 4.05
CA LEU A 46 0.21 4.14 4.32
C LEU A 46 0.26 2.75 3.71
N THR A 47 -0.37 1.81 4.38
CA THR A 47 -0.58 0.46 3.86
C THR A 47 -2.05 0.09 3.89
N ARG A 48 -2.46 -0.81 3.01
CA ARG A 48 -3.75 -1.51 3.12
C ARG A 48 -3.61 -2.93 2.60
N ARG A 49 -4.46 -3.84 3.08
CA ARG A 49 -4.62 -5.14 2.44
C ARG A 49 -5.62 -5.07 1.30
N VAL A 50 -5.29 -5.71 0.19
CA VAL A 50 -6.17 -5.85 -0.96
C VAL A 50 -6.19 -7.28 -1.47
N TYR A 51 -7.33 -7.68 -2.01
CA TYR A 51 -7.41 -8.83 -2.89
C TYR A 51 -7.04 -8.41 -4.30
N ARG A 52 -5.99 -9.01 -4.85
CA ARG A 52 -5.61 -8.81 -6.25
C ARG A 52 -6.07 -10.01 -7.06
N ALA A 53 -7.06 -9.78 -7.91
CA ALA A 53 -7.49 -10.69 -8.97
C ALA A 53 -6.90 -10.24 -10.31
N MET A 54 -6.84 -11.14 -11.30
CA MET A 54 -6.26 -10.93 -12.64
C MET A 54 -6.50 -9.54 -13.28
N PHE A 55 -7.66 -8.92 -13.06
CA PHE A 55 -8.00 -7.58 -13.58
C PHE A 55 -8.62 -6.64 -12.55
N ARG A 56 -8.67 -7.05 -11.27
CA ARG A 56 -9.40 -6.29 -10.26
C ARG A 56 -8.70 -6.31 -8.92
N THR A 57 -8.43 -5.12 -8.40
CA THR A 57 -7.99 -4.93 -7.01
C THR A 57 -9.18 -4.53 -6.17
N LYS A 58 -9.43 -5.24 -5.07
CA LYS A 58 -10.45 -4.89 -4.08
C LYS A 58 -9.81 -4.64 -2.72
N PRO A 59 -10.05 -3.48 -2.08
CA PRO A 59 -9.58 -3.26 -0.72
C PRO A 59 -10.30 -4.19 0.26
N ILE A 60 -9.51 -4.79 1.16
CA ILE A 60 -9.98 -5.55 2.32
C ILE A 60 -10.11 -4.59 3.51
N GLU A 61 -9.12 -3.72 3.65
CA GLU A 61 -8.98 -2.74 4.72
C GLU A 61 -8.84 -1.34 4.13
N ASP A 62 -9.21 -0.31 4.89
CA ASP A 62 -8.92 1.08 4.53
C ASP A 62 -7.43 1.39 4.76
N TRP A 63 -6.97 2.54 4.29
CA TRP A 63 -5.58 2.97 4.44
C TRP A 63 -5.23 3.15 5.92
N GLN A 64 -4.16 2.47 6.35
CA GLN A 64 -3.60 2.60 7.67
C GLN A 64 -2.27 3.34 7.55
N VAL A 65 -2.08 4.40 8.34
CA VAL A 65 -0.77 5.07 8.45
C VAL A 65 0.18 4.13 9.18
N VAL A 66 1.40 3.99 8.66
CA VAL A 66 2.44 3.14 9.24
C VAL A 66 3.64 4.01 9.57
N GLU A 67 4.10 3.95 10.80
CA GLU A 67 5.33 4.60 11.24
C GLU A 67 6.54 3.74 10.86
N ALA A 68 7.68 4.39 10.60
CA ALA A 68 8.92 3.67 10.37
C ALA A 68 9.31 2.86 11.62
N PRO A 69 9.84 1.63 11.46
CA PRO A 69 10.31 0.83 12.59
C PRO A 69 11.49 1.46 13.34
#